data_AF-A0A8H5HH80-F1
#
_entry.id   AF-A0A8H5HH80-F1
#
_cell.length_a   1.000
_cell.length_b   1.000
_cell.length_c   1.000
_cell.angle_alpha   90.00
_cell.angle_beta   90.00
_cell.angle_gamma   90.00
#
_symmetry.space_group_name_H-M   'P 1'
#
loop_
_entity.id
_entity.type
_entity.pdbx_description
1 polymer ?
#
loop_
_entity_poly.entity_id
_entity_poly.type
_entity_poly.pdbx_seq_one_letter_code
_entity_poly.pdbx_strand_id
1 'polypeptide(L)'
;MVAIRYRLGGWVMSEEEAFKWAARLDNKPVEEVTFDYAIMIILRHLKQRIEIALVYPNTPDEAMIMVVTQLYPYWQHSRRGEKLEQFQKGKAEELVRRILTHEGVQNIQFITAIGEL
;
A
#
# COMPACT_ATOMS: atom_id res chain seq x y z
N MET A 1 -4.73 -7.61 -22.19
CA MET A 1 -3.78 -8.29 -21.27
C MET A 1 -4.58 -8.75 -20.07
N VAL A 2 -4.39 -9.98 -19.58
CA VAL A 2 -5.01 -10.42 -18.33
C VAL A 2 -4.19 -9.79 -17.19
N ALA A 3 -4.82 -8.95 -16.37
CA ALA A 3 -4.16 -8.39 -15.20
C ALA A 3 -3.72 -9.52 -14.27
N ILE A 4 -2.42 -9.59 -13.95
CA ILE A 4 -1.90 -10.59 -13.01
C ILE A 4 -2.26 -10.11 -11.62
N ARG A 5 -3.10 -10.88 -10.93
CA ARG A 5 -3.46 -10.61 -9.55
C ARG A 5 -2.40 -11.17 -8.62
N TYR A 6 -2.09 -10.40 -7.59
CA TYR A 6 -1.15 -10.80 -6.54
C TYR A 6 -1.86 -10.83 -5.19
N ARG A 7 -1.47 -11.77 -4.35
CA ARG A 7 -1.65 -11.67 -2.90
C ARG A 7 -0.57 -10.74 -2.39
N LEU A 8 -0.97 -9.56 -1.96
CA LEU A 8 -0.10 -8.49 -1.48
C LEU A 8 -0.12 -8.44 0.04
N GLY A 9 1.05 -8.23 0.65
CA GLY A 9 1.22 -7.93 2.05
C GLY A 9 1.91 -6.59 2.20
N GLY A 10 1.40 -5.74 3.08
CA GLY A 10 1.95 -4.40 3.23
C GLY A 10 1.24 -3.57 4.28
N TRP A 11 1.77 -2.37 4.48
CA TRP A 11 1.19 -1.38 5.37
C TRP A 11 0.20 -0.51 4.60
N VAL A 12 -1.06 -0.52 5.01
CA VAL A 12 -2.11 0.30 4.43
C VAL A 12 -2.33 1.58 5.21
N MET A 13 -2.68 2.63 4.47
CA MET A 13 -3.16 3.91 4.98
C MET A 13 -4.37 4.37 4.14
N SER A 14 -5.14 5.32 4.67
CA SER A 14 -6.20 5.96 3.89
C SER A 14 -5.62 6.84 2.77
N GLU A 15 -6.42 7.14 1.75
CA GLU A 15 -6.05 8.11 0.72
C GLU A 15 -5.72 9.49 1.31
N GLU A 16 -6.49 9.93 2.30
CA GLU A 16 -6.27 11.20 3.00
C GLU A 16 -4.87 11.25 3.66
N GLU A 17 -4.45 10.17 4.33
CA GLU A 17 -3.11 10.09 4.92
C GLU A 17 -2.01 10.08 3.85
N ALA A 18 -2.23 9.38 2.74
CA ALA A 18 -1.30 9.37 1.61
C ALA A 18 -1.14 10.78 1.00
N PHE A 19 -2.22 11.53 0.81
CA PHE A 19 -2.16 12.90 0.27
C PHE A 19 -1.46 13.85 1.23
N LYS A 20 -1.79 13.79 2.52
CA LYS A 20 -1.08 14.58 3.54
C LYS A 20 0.41 14.25 3.56
N TRP A 21 0.77 12.99 3.41
CA TRP A 21 2.17 12.58 3.38
C TRP A 21 2.89 13.12 2.13
N ALA A 22 2.32 12.91 0.94
CA ALA A 22 2.90 13.43 -0.30
C ALA A 22 3.03 14.96 -0.31
N ALA A 23 2.02 15.67 0.19
CA ALA A 23 2.03 17.13 0.34
C ALA A 23 3.21 17.61 1.21
N ARG A 24 3.48 16.91 2.33
CA ARG A 24 4.65 17.20 3.18
C ARG A 24 5.98 16.95 2.48
N LEU A 25 6.08 15.83 1.75
CA LEU A 25 7.31 15.45 1.04
C LEU A 25 7.69 16.48 -0.05
N ASP A 26 6.70 17.12 -0.67
CA ASP A 26 6.90 18.09 -1.76
C ASP A 26 6.68 19.55 -1.32
N ASN A 27 6.42 19.79 -0.03
CA ASN A 27 6.17 21.11 0.56
C ASN A 27 5.06 21.91 -0.14
N LYS A 28 3.89 21.28 -0.34
CA LYS A 28 2.70 21.87 -0.97
C LYS A 28 1.44 21.73 -0.11
N PRO A 29 0.39 22.54 -0.36
CA PRO A 29 -0.94 22.30 0.20
C PRO A 29 -1.51 20.94 -0.25
N VAL A 30 -2.34 20.32 0.58
CA VAL A 30 -2.95 19.00 0.27
C VAL A 30 -3.91 19.10 -0.91
N GLU A 31 -4.58 20.25 -1.05
CA GLU A 31 -5.54 20.56 -2.10
C GLU A 31 -4.93 20.58 -3.51
N GLU A 32 -3.60 20.75 -3.59
CA GLU A 32 -2.84 20.73 -4.85
C GLU A 32 -2.31 19.33 -5.21
N VAL A 33 -2.51 18.33 -4.35
CA VAL A 33 -2.02 16.96 -4.54
C VAL A 33 -3.11 16.09 -5.14
N THR A 34 -2.93 15.69 -6.40
CA THR A 34 -3.78 14.66 -7.03
C THR A 34 -3.32 13.26 -6.65
N PHE A 35 -4.18 12.26 -6.87
CA PHE A 35 -3.86 10.86 -6.57
C PHE A 35 -2.58 10.38 -7.25
N ASP A 36 -2.50 10.48 -8.58
CA ASP A 36 -1.32 10.03 -9.34
C ASP A 36 -0.05 10.78 -8.91
N TYR A 37 -0.20 12.06 -8.56
CA TYR A 37 0.90 12.88 -8.07
C TYR A 37 1.39 12.40 -6.70
N ALA A 38 0.47 12.07 -5.78
CA ALA A 38 0.79 11.53 -4.47
C ALA A 38 1.57 10.22 -4.59
N ILE A 39 1.08 9.28 -5.39
CA ILE A 39 1.73 7.98 -5.62
C ILE A 39 3.16 8.18 -6.18
N MET A 40 3.31 9.04 -7.19
CA MET A 40 4.62 9.33 -7.78
C MET A 40 5.61 9.90 -6.75
N ILE A 41 5.19 10.86 -5.92
CA ILE A 41 6.05 11.46 -4.88
C ILE A 41 6.46 10.40 -3.86
N ILE A 42 5.51 9.62 -3.37
CA ILE A 42 5.76 8.60 -2.35
C ILE A 42 6.72 7.53 -2.89
N LEU A 43 6.48 7.03 -4.12
CA LEU A 43 7.38 6.07 -4.77
C LEU A 43 8.81 6.61 -4.92
N ARG A 44 8.95 7.88 -5.31
CA ARG A 44 10.25 8.54 -5.43
C ARG A 44 10.95 8.61 -4.07
N HIS A 45 10.21 8.93 -3.00
CA HIS A 45 10.74 9.02 -1.64
C HIS A 45 11.18 7.66 -1.08
N LEU A 46 10.38 6.61 -1.30
CA LEU A 46 10.64 5.26 -0.80
C LEU A 46 11.79 4.53 -1.53
N LYS A 47 12.36 5.11 -2.59
CA LYS A 47 13.50 4.61 -3.38
C LYS A 47 13.27 3.21 -4.00
N GLN A 48 12.80 3.16 -5.25
CA GLN A 48 12.90 2.10 -6.29
C GLN A 48 12.70 0.59 -5.94
N ARG A 49 12.49 0.17 -4.69
CA ARG A 49 12.31 -1.24 -4.31
C ARG A 49 11.04 -1.50 -3.50
N ILE A 50 10.18 -0.50 -3.40
CA ILE A 50 8.91 -0.59 -2.69
C ILE A 50 7.81 -0.21 -3.67
N GLU A 51 6.86 -1.11 -3.84
CA GLU A 51 5.69 -0.89 -4.69
C GLU A 51 4.57 -0.26 -3.87
N ILE A 52 3.67 0.45 -4.56
CA ILE A 52 2.43 0.95 -3.99
C ILE A 52 1.26 0.36 -4.76
N ALA A 53 0.25 -0.13 -4.05
CA ALA A 53 -0.96 -0.68 -4.63
C ALA A 53 -2.21 -0.04 -4.04
N LEU A 54 -3.26 0.06 -4.84
CA LEU A 54 -4.61 0.30 -4.36
C LEU A 54 -5.24 -1.03 -3.96
N VAL A 55 -5.75 -1.13 -2.73
CA VAL A 55 -6.36 -2.36 -2.21
C VAL A 55 -7.72 -2.07 -1.59
N TYR A 56 -8.57 -3.09 -1.58
CA TYR A 56 -9.94 -3.04 -1.07
C TYR A 56 -10.14 -4.11 0.01
N PRO A 57 -9.68 -3.87 1.26
CA PRO A 57 -9.62 -4.89 2.29
C PRO A 57 -10.99 -5.43 2.74
N ASN A 58 -12.00 -4.55 2.81
CA ASN A 58 -13.31 -4.89 3.35
C ASN A 58 -14.41 -4.86 2.28
N THR A 59 -14.49 -3.77 1.52
CA THR A 59 -15.50 -3.55 0.48
C THR A 59 -14.89 -2.85 -0.74
N PRO A 60 -15.52 -2.95 -1.94
CA PRO A 60 -15.07 -2.23 -3.13
C PRO A 60 -15.06 -0.71 -3.00
N ASP A 61 -15.78 -0.16 -2.01
CA ASP A 61 -15.88 1.29 -1.79
C ASP A 61 -14.87 1.80 -0.75
N GLU A 62 -14.16 0.91 -0.05
CA GLU A 62 -13.16 1.26 0.96
C GLU A 62 -11.76 1.05 0.40
N ALA A 63 -11.35 1.97 -0.48
CA ALA A 63 -10.02 1.95 -1.07
C ALA A 63 -8.95 2.38 -0.04
N MET A 64 -7.84 1.64 -0.01
CA MET A 64 -6.67 1.95 0.81
C MET A 64 -5.40 1.90 -0.02
N ILE A 65 -4.42 2.74 0.35
CA ILE A 65 -3.10 2.76 -0.26
C ILE A 65 -2.19 1.83 0.52
N MET A 66 -1.70 0.78 -0.14
CA MET A 66 -0.77 -0.18 0.43
C MET A 66 0.66 0.13 -0.01
N VAL A 67 1.56 0.30 0.95
CA VAL A 67 3.00 0.19 0.75
C VAL A 67 3.37 -1.29 0.82
N VAL A 68 3.65 -1.90 -0.33
CA VAL A 68 3.81 -3.35 -0.49
C VAL A 68 5.18 -3.80 -0.01
N THR A 69 5.21 -4.83 0.84
CA THR A 69 6.45 -5.46 1.33
C THR A 69 6.55 -6.95 0.98
N GLN A 70 5.42 -7.59 0.66
CA GLN A 70 5.35 -8.99 0.22
C GLN A 70 4.39 -9.10 -0.97
N LEU A 71 4.75 -9.90 -1.98
CA LEU A 71 3.90 -10.20 -3.12
C LEU A 71 4.06 -11.65 -3.54
N TYR A 72 2.94 -12.32 -3.81
CA TYR A 72 2.90 -13.69 -4.33
C TYR A 72 1.83 -13.78 -5.42
N PRO A 73 2.11 -14.40 -6.58
CA PRO A 73 1.12 -14.58 -7.64
C PRO A 73 -0.13 -15.33 -7.15
N TYR A 74 -1.31 -14.74 -7.32
CA TYR A 74 -2.56 -15.24 -6.74
C TYR A 74 -3.00 -16.60 -7.32
N TRP A 75 -2.65 -16.88 -8.58
CA TRP A 75 -3.05 -18.09 -9.30
C TRP A 75 -2.57 -19.41 -8.67
N GLN A 76 -1.64 -19.37 -7.71
CA GLN A 76 -1.10 -20.57 -7.07
C GLN A 76 -1.97 -21.08 -5.92
N HIS A 77 -2.98 -20.32 -5.44
CA HIS A 77 -3.73 -20.70 -4.23
C HIS A 77 -5.25 -20.49 -4.20
N SER A 78 -5.93 -20.00 -5.24
CA SER A 78 -7.35 -19.66 -5.07
C SER A 78 -8.33 -20.59 -5.77
N ARG A 79 -8.92 -21.51 -5.01
CA ARG A 79 -10.34 -21.85 -5.19
C ARG A 79 -11.16 -20.63 -4.73
N ARG A 80 -12.20 -20.26 -5.48
CA ARG A 80 -13.11 -19.16 -5.10
C ARG A 80 -13.64 -19.40 -3.67
N GLY A 81 -13.47 -18.41 -2.78
CA GLY A 81 -14.14 -18.37 -1.48
C GLY A 81 -13.31 -18.71 -0.25
N GLU A 82 -12.03 -19.07 -0.39
CA GLU A 82 -11.14 -19.23 0.77
C GLU A 82 -10.71 -17.86 1.34
N LYS A 83 -10.69 -17.75 2.68
CA LYS A 83 -10.16 -16.56 3.38
C LYS A 83 -8.67 -16.45 3.06
N LEU A 84 -8.24 -15.26 2.61
CA LEU A 84 -6.82 -14.97 2.42
C LEU A 84 -6.08 -15.11 3.74
N GLU A 85 -5.11 -16.03 3.80
CA GLU A 85 -4.21 -16.13 4.94
C GLU A 85 -3.44 -14.81 5.11
N GLN A 86 -3.18 -14.41 6.36
CA GLN A 86 -2.37 -13.23 6.62
C GLN A 86 -0.88 -13.55 6.48
N PHE A 87 -0.13 -12.67 5.82
CA PHE A 87 1.33 -12.71 5.84
C PHE A 87 1.86 -12.46 7.26
N GLN A 88 3.02 -13.06 7.54
CA GLN A 88 3.73 -12.78 8.79
C GLN A 88 4.64 -11.58 8.61
N LYS A 89 4.70 -10.72 9.64
CA LYS A 89 5.63 -9.59 9.67
C LYS A 89 7.06 -10.10 9.83
N GLY A 90 7.96 -9.58 9.01
CA GLY A 90 9.40 -9.81 9.08
C GLY A 90 10.18 -8.50 9.19
N LYS A 91 11.46 -8.57 8.83
CA LYS A 91 12.38 -7.42 8.94
C LYS A 91 12.03 -6.29 7.98
N ALA A 92 11.53 -6.62 6.79
CA ALA A 92 11.16 -5.62 5.78
C ALA A 92 9.93 -4.82 6.23
N GLU A 93 8.95 -5.49 6.81
CA GLU A 93 7.72 -4.88 7.33
C GLU A 93 8.02 -3.94 8.48
N GLU A 94 8.89 -4.34 9.41
CA GLU A 94 9.30 -3.47 10.52
C GLU A 94 10.12 -2.27 10.05
N LEU A 95 10.93 -2.42 9.00
CA LEU A 95 11.64 -1.29 8.40
C LEU A 95 10.65 -0.28 7.80
N VAL A 96 9.71 -0.75 6.98
CA VAL A 96 8.69 0.12 6.37
C VAL A 96 7.83 0.78 7.43
N ARG A 97 7.41 0.04 8.46
CA ARG A 97 6.68 0.58 9.61
C ARG A 97 7.42 1.76 10.24
N ARG A 98 8.73 1.61 10.49
CA ARG A 98 9.56 2.66 11.10
C ARG A 98 9.67 3.89 10.20
N ILE A 99 9.84 3.70 8.90
CA ILE A 99 9.86 4.80 7.92
C ILE A 99 8.53 5.54 7.99
N LEU A 100 7.40 4.86 7.79
CA LEU A 100 6.08 5.47 7.82
C LEU A 100 5.79 6.21 9.14
N THR A 101 6.18 5.62 10.27
CA THR A 101 6.03 6.25 11.59
C THR A 101 6.90 7.51 11.72
N HIS A 102 8.15 7.45 11.25
CA HIS A 102 9.07 8.59 11.28
C HIS A 102 8.60 9.75 10.38
N GLU A 103 7.99 9.41 9.24
CA GLU A 103 7.36 10.35 8.30
C GLU A 103 6.02 10.91 8.80
N GLY A 104 5.58 10.49 10.00
CA GLY A 104 4.35 10.95 10.63
C GLY A 104 3.08 10.43 9.97
N VAL A 105 3.15 9.33 9.22
CA VAL A 105 1.96 8.65 8.67
C VAL A 105 1.27 7.91 9.80
N GLN A 106 -0.01 8.22 10.04
CA GLN A 106 -0.76 7.69 11.16
C GLN A 106 -1.72 6.57 10.72
N ASN A 107 -2.26 5.85 11.71
CA ASN A 107 -3.30 4.83 11.51
C ASN A 107 -2.94 3.70 10.51
N ILE A 108 -1.64 3.42 10.35
CA ILE A 108 -1.19 2.36 9.45
C ILE A 108 -1.54 0.97 9.99
N GLN A 109 -2.00 0.08 9.12
CA GLN A 109 -2.30 -1.31 9.47
C GLN A 109 -1.55 -2.25 8.53
N PHE A 110 -1.04 -3.36 9.06
CA PHE A 110 -0.44 -4.38 8.21
C PHE A 110 -1.50 -5.40 7.85
N ILE A 111 -1.77 -5.56 6.56
CA ILE A 111 -2.80 -6.47 6.06
C ILE A 111 -2.29 -7.28 4.88
N THR A 112 -3.06 -8.31 4.54
CA THR A 112 -2.95 -9.08 3.31
C THR A 112 -4.21 -8.90 2.48
N ALA A 113 -4.05 -8.54 1.21
CA ALA A 113 -5.14 -8.28 0.27
C ALA A 113 -4.83 -8.85 -1.11
N ILE A 114 -5.85 -8.94 -1.97
CA ILE A 114 -5.64 -9.14 -3.40
C ILE A 114 -5.52 -7.75 -4.03
N GLY A 115 -4.47 -7.55 -4.82
CA GLY A 115 -4.29 -6.33 -5.59
C GLY A 115 -3.68 -6.62 -6.96
N GLU A 116 -3.65 -5.56 -7.76
CA GLU A 116 -3.00 -5.53 -9.06
C GLU A 116 -1.83 -4.53 -8.95
N LEU A 117 -0.68 -4.91 -9.52
CA LEU A 117 0.54 -4.12 -9.59
C LEU A 117 0.89 -3.88 -11.06
#